data_AF-A0A1H0KD88-F1
#
_entry.id   AF-A0A1H0KD88-F1
#
_cell.length_a   1.000
_cell.length_b   1.000
_cell.length_c   1.000
_cell.angle_alpha   90.00
_cell.angle_beta   90.00
_cell.angle_gamma   90.00
#
_symmetry.space_group_name_H-M   'P 1'
#
loop_
_entity.id
_entity.type
_entity.pdbx_description
1 polymer ?
#
loop_
_entity_poly.entity_id
_entity_poly.type
_entity_poly.pdbx_seq_one_letter_code
_entity_poly.pdbx_strand_id
1 'polypeptide(L)'
;MVRIESPAVNPDRLAQIASLAAGINPDGGALCAMEAVAFLAGEPVSDQPASAAPSLAAFIRTWSGGLTQAERDALILPLVPRLVGTRGSEALERRRVARVADWLVRTHLPAWFHLAKLNVEADELAGLPAILDIGDIATLCDHLKRARKRAAVANLTLRQTGSLVRAAAWDAAHRAAWVTVRDALEAAGPHVLAAGWDAAYAAAYAAARACGKAPLEPTRLTLRHSALALIEDLIAMREDAAPGADSPS
;
A
#
# COMPACT_ATOMS: atom_id res chain seq x y z
N MET A 1 14.10 10.90 31.98
CA MET A 1 13.42 11.21 30.70
C MET A 1 14.48 11.41 29.64
N VAL A 2 14.79 10.36 28.87
CA VAL A 2 15.61 10.50 27.68
C VAL A 2 14.75 11.25 26.67
N ARG A 3 15.11 12.49 26.33
CA ARG A 3 14.59 13.13 25.13
C ARG A 3 15.03 12.25 23.97
N ILE A 4 14.11 11.46 23.43
CA ILE A 4 14.34 10.80 22.15
C ILE A 4 14.31 11.94 21.15
N GLU A 5 15.50 12.44 20.78
CA GLU A 5 15.62 13.30 19.60
C GLU A 5 14.96 12.55 18.45
N SER A 6 13.97 13.17 17.81
CA SER A 6 13.40 12.62 16.59
C SER A 6 14.54 12.37 15.61
N PRO A 7 14.63 11.16 15.01
CA PRO A 7 15.72 10.85 14.09
C PRO A 7 15.72 11.90 12.97
N ALA A 8 16.80 12.66 12.88
CA ALA A 8 16.96 13.70 11.89
C ALA A 8 17.63 13.12 10.65
N VAL A 9 17.18 13.55 9.47
CA VAL A 9 17.82 13.17 8.20
C VAL A 9 19.24 13.75 8.18
N ASN A 10 20.24 12.89 8.02
CA ASN A 10 21.63 13.33 7.83
C ASN A 10 21.83 13.85 6.38
N PRO A 11 22.11 15.15 6.16
CA PRO A 11 22.20 15.73 4.82
C PRO A 11 23.42 15.24 4.03
N ASP A 12 24.55 14.98 4.70
CA ASP A 12 25.76 14.46 4.06
C ASP A 12 25.56 13.02 3.58
N ARG A 13 24.77 12.23 4.32
CA ARG A 13 24.36 10.89 3.91
C ARG A 13 23.36 10.93 2.77
N LEU A 14 22.43 11.88 2.78
CA LEU A 14 21.47 12.06 1.69
C LEU A 14 22.15 12.35 0.35
N ALA A 15 23.19 13.19 0.36
CA ALA A 15 23.97 13.48 -0.85
C ALA A 15 24.68 12.25 -1.45
N GLN A 16 24.88 11.18 -0.68
CA GLN A 16 25.52 9.95 -1.14
C GLN A 16 24.54 9.00 -1.85
N ILE A 17 23.23 9.24 -1.77
CA ILE A 17 22.20 8.34 -2.30
C ILE A 17 21.72 8.89 -3.64
N ALA A 18 22.29 8.38 -4.74
CA ALA A 18 21.90 8.75 -6.09
C ALA A 18 20.88 7.80 -6.74
N SER A 19 20.78 6.56 -6.24
CA SER A 19 19.91 5.51 -6.80
C SER A 19 19.63 4.42 -5.75
N LEU A 20 18.55 3.68 -5.93
CA LEU A 20 18.12 2.61 -5.01
C LEU A 20 18.22 1.23 -5.66
N ALA A 21 18.77 0.25 -4.94
CA ALA A 21 18.81 -1.13 -5.40
C ALA A 21 17.48 -1.88 -5.23
N ALA A 22 17.35 -2.97 -6.00
CA ALA A 22 16.26 -3.93 -5.88
C ALA A 22 16.60 -4.94 -4.78
N GLY A 23 16.03 -4.79 -3.60
CA GLY A 23 16.28 -5.71 -2.47
C GLY A 23 17.67 -5.54 -1.84
N ILE A 24 18.01 -6.45 -0.93
CA ILE A 24 19.24 -6.42 -0.12
C ILE A 24 20.44 -6.69 -1.04
N ASN A 25 21.43 -5.80 -1.01
CA ASN A 25 22.68 -5.97 -1.73
C ASN A 25 23.80 -6.38 -0.74
N PRO A 26 24.19 -7.67 -0.71
CA PRO A 26 25.21 -8.15 0.23
C PRO A 26 26.63 -7.64 -0.07
N ASP A 27 26.90 -7.16 -1.29
CA ASP A 27 28.25 -6.82 -1.76
C ASP A 27 28.64 -5.34 -1.58
N GLY A 28 27.96 -4.59 -0.71
CA GLY A 28 28.27 -3.17 -0.45
C GLY A 28 27.95 -2.22 -1.60
N GLY A 29 27.03 -2.62 -2.49
CA GLY A 29 26.50 -1.81 -3.59
C GLY A 29 25.47 -0.76 -3.16
N ALA A 30 24.68 -0.26 -4.11
CA ALA A 30 23.60 0.70 -3.83
C ALA A 30 22.62 0.13 -2.79
N LEU A 31 22.17 1.00 -1.86
CA LEU A 31 21.24 0.65 -0.79
C LEU A 31 19.83 0.41 -1.35
N CYS A 32 19.09 -0.54 -0.78
CA CYS A 32 17.65 -0.59 -1.01
C CYS A 32 16.93 0.57 -0.31
N ALA A 33 15.65 0.78 -0.63
CA ALA A 33 14.89 1.90 -0.09
C ALA A 33 14.90 1.96 1.46
N MET A 34 14.76 0.82 2.14
CA MET A 34 14.69 0.78 3.61
C MET A 34 16.06 0.84 4.28
N GLU A 35 17.08 0.26 3.65
CA GLU A 35 18.47 0.43 4.08
C GLU A 35 18.91 1.89 3.95
N ALA A 36 18.47 2.58 2.90
CA ALA A 36 18.68 4.02 2.72
C ALA A 36 18.02 4.83 3.85
N VAL A 37 16.79 4.49 4.26
CA VAL A 37 16.13 5.14 5.42
C VAL A 37 16.93 4.91 6.71
N ALA A 38 17.34 3.66 7.00
CA ALA A 38 18.16 3.35 8.17
C ALA A 38 19.48 4.15 8.15
N PHE A 39 20.14 4.19 6.99
CA PHE A 39 21.38 4.94 6.79
C PHE A 39 21.18 6.45 7.02
N LEU A 40 20.12 7.05 6.50
CA LEU A 40 19.82 8.47 6.74
C LEU A 40 19.52 8.78 8.21
N ALA A 41 18.90 7.85 8.92
CA ALA A 41 18.53 7.98 10.32
C ALA A 41 19.69 7.75 11.31
N GLY A 42 20.88 7.35 10.84
CA GLY A 42 21.99 7.01 11.74
C GLY A 42 21.95 5.58 12.27
N GLU A 43 21.01 4.75 11.81
CA GLU A 43 20.79 3.39 12.29
C GLU A 43 21.73 2.37 11.62
N PRO A 44 21.92 1.19 12.23
CA PRO A 44 22.47 0.04 11.53
C PRO A 44 21.67 -0.26 10.26
N VAL A 45 22.36 -0.64 9.18
CA VAL A 45 21.72 -0.99 7.90
C VAL A 45 20.70 -2.11 8.14
N SER A 46 19.44 -1.85 7.77
CA SER A 46 18.29 -2.73 8.02
C SER A 46 17.22 -2.48 6.97
N ASP A 47 16.46 -3.53 6.62
CA ASP A 47 15.26 -3.43 5.78
C ASP A 47 13.98 -3.12 6.60
N GLN A 48 14.14 -2.96 7.92
CA GLN A 48 13.13 -2.57 8.90
C GLN A 48 13.69 -1.48 9.84
N PRO A 49 13.90 -0.25 9.33
CA PRO A 49 14.41 0.86 10.13
C PRO A 49 13.46 1.20 11.31
N ALA A 50 14.03 1.43 12.48
CA ALA A 50 13.29 1.77 13.70
C ALA A 50 12.68 3.18 13.63
N SER A 51 13.28 4.09 12.87
CA SER A 51 12.80 5.45 12.59
C SER A 51 11.58 5.49 11.67
N ALA A 52 11.29 4.43 10.92
CA ALA A 52 10.15 4.40 10.01
C ALA A 52 8.93 3.71 10.63
N ALA A 53 7.74 4.11 10.18
CA ALA A 53 6.52 3.40 10.49
C ALA A 53 6.53 1.99 9.86
N PRO A 54 6.18 0.91 10.59
CA PRO A 54 6.17 -0.45 10.04
C PRO A 54 5.34 -0.61 8.77
N SER A 55 4.16 0.01 8.71
CA SER A 55 3.25 -0.02 7.56
C SER A 55 3.86 0.62 6.32
N LEU A 56 4.46 1.81 6.49
CA LEU A 56 5.19 2.51 5.42
C LEU A 56 6.42 1.71 4.99
N ALA A 57 7.18 1.14 5.94
CA ALA A 57 8.35 0.34 5.63
C ALA A 57 7.99 -0.92 4.85
N ALA A 58 6.95 -1.64 5.28
CA ALA A 58 6.42 -2.80 4.58
C ALA A 58 5.94 -2.45 3.17
N PHE A 59 5.16 -1.37 3.04
CA PHE A 59 4.66 -0.92 1.74
C PHE A 59 5.81 -0.59 0.79
N ILE A 60 6.73 0.31 1.20
CA ILE A 60 7.81 0.78 0.33
C ILE A 60 8.77 -0.35 -0.03
N ARG A 61 9.10 -1.24 0.90
CA ARG A 61 9.96 -2.41 0.63
C ARG A 61 9.36 -3.29 -0.46
N THR A 62 8.08 -3.64 -0.33
CA THR A 62 7.40 -4.48 -1.32
C THR A 62 7.20 -3.75 -2.66
N TRP A 63 6.82 -2.47 -2.61
CA TRP A 63 6.59 -1.68 -3.82
C TRP A 63 7.88 -1.52 -4.62
N SER A 64 8.97 -1.10 -3.96
CA SER A 64 10.30 -0.90 -4.54
C SER A 64 10.83 -2.15 -5.25
N GLY A 65 10.63 -3.34 -4.66
CA GLY A 65 11.05 -4.61 -5.24
C GLY A 65 10.28 -5.01 -6.51
N GLY A 66 9.09 -4.45 -6.73
CA GLY A 66 8.28 -4.71 -7.92
C GLY A 66 8.42 -3.67 -9.04
N LEU A 67 9.18 -2.59 -8.82
CA LEU A 67 9.39 -1.51 -9.79
C LEU A 67 10.67 -1.72 -10.61
N THR A 68 10.68 -1.18 -11.82
CA THR A 68 11.92 -1.03 -12.61
C THR A 68 12.86 -0.03 -11.93
N GLN A 69 14.14 -0.03 -12.31
CA GLN A 69 15.12 0.89 -11.74
C GLN A 69 14.72 2.37 -11.91
N ALA A 70 14.31 2.76 -13.13
CA ALA A 70 13.88 4.11 -13.43
C ALA A 70 12.65 4.54 -12.61
N GLU A 71 11.68 3.65 -12.42
CA GLU A 71 10.50 3.92 -11.61
C GLU A 71 10.85 4.02 -10.12
N ARG A 72 11.77 3.19 -9.62
CA ARG A 72 12.21 3.25 -8.23
C ARG A 72 12.91 4.57 -7.93
N ASP A 73 13.81 5.00 -8.82
CA ASP A 73 14.52 6.27 -8.65
C ASP A 73 13.59 7.48 -8.84
N ALA A 74 12.57 7.38 -9.71
CA ALA A 74 11.60 8.46 -9.89
C ALA A 74 10.56 8.57 -8.75
N LEU A 75 10.08 7.43 -8.23
CA LEU A 75 8.93 7.39 -7.32
C LEU A 75 9.32 7.19 -5.86
N ILE A 76 10.32 6.34 -5.59
CA ILE A 76 10.65 5.91 -4.22
C ILE A 76 11.77 6.77 -3.65
N LEU A 77 12.81 7.06 -4.42
CA LEU A 77 13.96 7.84 -3.94
C LEU A 77 13.55 9.20 -3.33
N PRO A 78 12.62 9.99 -3.91
CA PRO A 78 12.17 11.24 -3.29
C PRO A 78 11.44 11.07 -1.95
N LEU A 79 10.88 9.88 -1.68
CA LEU A 79 10.16 9.58 -0.45
C LEU A 79 11.10 9.18 0.69
N VAL A 80 12.26 8.59 0.38
CA VAL A 80 13.22 8.05 1.37
C VAL A 80 13.49 9.01 2.55
N PRO A 81 13.90 10.28 2.34
CA PRO A 81 14.15 11.18 3.48
C PRO A 81 12.89 11.50 4.29
N ARG A 82 11.71 11.46 3.67
CA ARG A 82 10.41 11.74 4.33
C ARG A 82 9.91 10.58 5.18
N LEU A 83 10.48 9.38 5.02
CA LEU A 83 10.14 8.20 5.83
C LEU A 83 10.86 8.20 7.18
N VAL A 84 11.99 8.90 7.29
CA VAL A 84 12.74 9.05 8.54
C VAL A 84 11.87 9.79 9.56
N GLY A 85 11.73 9.22 10.75
CA GLY A 85 10.94 9.82 11.84
C GLY A 85 9.43 9.64 11.68
N THR A 86 8.96 8.79 10.76
CA THR A 86 7.53 8.47 10.64
C THR A 86 7.02 7.51 11.71
N ARG A 87 7.92 6.85 12.45
CA ARG A 87 7.57 6.02 13.60
C ARG A 87 6.71 6.81 14.59
N GLY A 88 5.64 6.19 15.07
CA GLY A 88 4.76 6.77 16.09
C GLY A 88 4.10 5.68 16.92
N SER A 89 3.07 6.05 17.67
CA SER A 89 2.26 5.15 18.49
C SER A 89 1.58 4.05 17.68
N GLU A 90 1.23 2.97 18.38
CA GLU A 90 0.45 1.86 17.82
C GLU A 90 -0.92 2.33 17.29
N ALA A 91 -1.53 3.34 17.93
CA ALA A 91 -2.78 3.92 17.46
C ALA A 91 -2.62 4.61 16.10
N LEU A 92 -1.57 5.42 15.92
CA LEU A 92 -1.25 6.03 14.62
C LEU A 92 -0.99 4.95 13.57
N GLU A 93 -0.28 3.89 13.95
CA GLU A 93 0.03 2.77 13.07
C GLU A 93 -1.23 2.04 12.60
N ARG A 94 -2.16 1.72 13.50
CA ARG A 94 -3.44 1.10 13.14
C ARG A 94 -4.25 1.95 12.16
N ARG A 95 -4.29 3.27 12.35
CA ARG A 95 -4.97 4.18 11.41
C ARG A 95 -4.30 4.21 10.04
N ARG A 96 -2.97 4.15 9.97
CA ARG A 96 -2.25 4.05 8.68
C ARG A 96 -2.62 2.76 7.96
N VAL A 97 -2.66 1.64 8.67
CA VAL A 97 -3.08 0.34 8.11
C VAL A 97 -4.55 0.39 7.64
N ALA A 98 -5.44 1.01 8.41
CA ALA A 98 -6.83 1.23 8.01
C ALA A 98 -6.94 2.09 6.74
N ARG A 99 -6.14 3.14 6.61
CA ARG A 99 -6.09 4.00 5.41
C ARG A 99 -5.58 3.25 4.16
N VAL A 100 -4.65 2.30 4.31
CA VAL A 100 -4.25 1.41 3.21
C VAL A 100 -5.39 0.46 2.81
N ALA A 101 -6.13 -0.06 3.80
CA ALA A 101 -7.30 -0.90 3.53
C ALA A 101 -8.43 -0.12 2.85
N ASP A 102 -8.71 1.11 3.29
CA ASP A 102 -9.63 2.07 2.67
C ASP A 102 -9.29 2.26 1.19
N TRP A 103 -8.03 2.52 0.87
CA TRP A 103 -7.56 2.67 -0.51
C TRP A 103 -7.77 1.40 -1.34
N LEU A 104 -7.46 0.22 -0.79
CA LEU A 104 -7.70 -1.05 -1.48
C LEU A 104 -9.17 -1.23 -1.84
N VAL A 105 -10.08 -1.00 -0.88
CA VAL A 105 -11.51 -1.26 -1.05
C VAL A 105 -12.22 -0.21 -1.90
N ARG A 106 -11.89 1.08 -1.70
CA ARG A 106 -12.66 2.20 -2.26
C ARG A 106 -12.00 2.88 -3.45
N THR A 107 -10.74 2.56 -3.75
CA THR A 107 -10.02 3.12 -4.90
C THR A 107 -9.50 2.04 -5.84
N HIS A 108 -8.70 1.10 -5.32
CA HIS A 108 -8.07 0.08 -6.15
C HIS A 108 -9.10 -0.89 -6.74
N LEU A 109 -9.99 -1.46 -5.91
CA LEU A 109 -11.05 -2.35 -6.38
C LEU A 109 -11.96 -1.68 -7.43
N PRO A 110 -12.61 -0.53 -7.17
CA PRO A 110 -13.49 0.13 -8.14
C PRO A 110 -12.85 0.36 -9.51
N ALA A 111 -11.58 0.77 -9.57
CA ALA A 111 -10.88 1.00 -10.83
C ALA A 111 -10.86 -0.25 -11.73
N TRP A 112 -10.62 -1.44 -11.15
CA TRP A 112 -10.65 -2.70 -11.88
C TRP A 112 -12.09 -3.14 -12.20
N PHE A 113 -13.06 -2.91 -11.31
CA PHE A 113 -14.46 -3.23 -11.57
C PHE A 113 -15.05 -2.40 -12.71
N HIS A 114 -14.75 -1.09 -12.78
CA HIS A 114 -15.12 -0.25 -13.92
C HIS A 114 -14.54 -0.76 -15.24
N LEU A 115 -13.27 -1.18 -15.20
CA LEU A 115 -12.61 -1.76 -16.36
C LEU A 115 -13.26 -3.08 -16.79
N ALA A 116 -13.77 -3.86 -15.82
CA ALA A 116 -14.60 -5.05 -16.01
C ALA A 116 -16.06 -4.79 -16.42
N LYS A 117 -16.46 -3.52 -16.55
CA LYS A 117 -17.86 -3.10 -16.78
C LYS A 117 -18.82 -3.52 -15.67
N LEU A 118 -18.30 -3.80 -14.48
CA LEU A 118 -19.06 -4.02 -13.24
C LEU A 118 -19.26 -2.69 -12.52
N ASN A 119 -19.86 -1.72 -13.21
CA ASN A 119 -19.91 -0.33 -12.74
C ASN A 119 -20.73 -0.17 -11.46
N VAL A 120 -21.86 -0.88 -11.34
CA VAL A 120 -22.72 -0.81 -10.15
C VAL A 120 -21.94 -1.26 -8.91
N GLU A 121 -21.26 -2.40 -9.00
CA GLU A 121 -20.45 -2.91 -7.90
C GLU A 121 -19.24 -2.03 -7.61
N ALA A 122 -18.65 -1.39 -8.63
CA ALA A 122 -17.57 -0.42 -8.45
C ALA A 122 -18.05 0.82 -7.67
N ASP A 123 -19.16 1.41 -8.08
CA ASP A 123 -19.75 2.61 -7.49
C ASP A 123 -20.22 2.33 -6.06
N GLU A 124 -20.82 1.16 -5.81
CA GLU A 124 -21.19 0.71 -4.48
C GLU A 124 -19.98 0.64 -3.54
N LEU A 125 -18.86 0.05 -3.99
CA LEU A 125 -17.64 -0.05 -3.19
C LEU A 125 -16.99 1.32 -2.96
N ALA A 126 -16.91 2.17 -3.98
CA ALA A 126 -16.35 3.52 -3.85
C ALA A 126 -17.18 4.41 -2.90
N GLY A 127 -18.51 4.24 -2.92
CA GLY A 127 -19.47 4.97 -2.09
C GLY A 127 -19.58 4.49 -0.64
N LEU A 128 -18.88 3.43 -0.24
CA LEU A 128 -18.85 3.00 1.15
C LEU A 128 -18.28 4.09 2.08
N PRO A 129 -18.67 4.10 3.36
CA PRO A 129 -18.01 4.94 4.36
C PRO A 129 -16.51 4.68 4.42
N ALA A 130 -15.75 5.70 4.82
CA ALA A 130 -14.31 5.56 4.99
C ALA A 130 -13.97 4.54 6.07
N ILE A 131 -12.98 3.69 5.79
CA ILE A 131 -12.47 2.70 6.74
C ILE A 131 -11.48 3.43 7.65
N LEU A 132 -11.89 3.69 8.89
CA LEU A 132 -11.08 4.43 9.86
C LEU A 132 -10.35 3.49 10.82
N ASP A 133 -10.90 2.29 11.03
CA ASP A 133 -10.27 1.20 11.78
C ASP A 133 -10.37 -0.12 11.02
N ILE A 134 -9.44 -1.04 11.28
CA ILE A 134 -9.45 -2.37 10.66
C ILE A 134 -10.66 -3.21 11.10
N GLY A 135 -11.18 -2.97 12.32
CA GLY A 135 -12.42 -3.58 12.80
C GLY A 135 -13.62 -3.28 11.91
N ASP A 136 -13.65 -2.12 11.23
CA ASP A 136 -14.74 -1.72 10.35
C ASP A 136 -14.85 -2.65 9.12
N ILE A 137 -13.74 -3.28 8.71
CA ILE A 137 -13.70 -4.14 7.51
C ILE A 137 -14.62 -5.35 7.65
N ALA A 138 -14.83 -5.85 8.87
CA ALA A 138 -15.76 -6.95 9.12
C ALA A 138 -17.19 -6.61 8.64
N THR A 139 -17.60 -5.33 8.76
CA THR A 139 -18.90 -4.86 8.28
C THR A 139 -19.01 -4.83 6.75
N LEU A 140 -17.86 -4.73 6.07
CA LEU A 140 -17.76 -4.67 4.61
C LEU A 140 -17.63 -6.06 3.97
N CYS A 141 -17.43 -7.12 4.76
CA CYS A 141 -17.26 -8.49 4.28
C CYS A 141 -18.34 -8.92 3.29
N ASP A 142 -19.60 -8.59 3.55
CA ASP A 142 -20.69 -9.00 2.68
C ASP A 142 -20.70 -8.25 1.35
N HIS A 143 -20.30 -6.97 1.34
CA HIS A 143 -20.05 -6.22 0.11
C HIS A 143 -18.92 -6.85 -0.70
N LEU A 144 -17.79 -7.18 -0.06
CA LEU A 144 -16.64 -7.82 -0.71
C LEU A 144 -16.98 -9.21 -1.26
N LYS A 145 -17.73 -10.03 -0.51
CA LYS A 145 -18.20 -11.34 -0.97
C LYS A 145 -19.13 -11.22 -2.17
N ARG A 146 -20.05 -10.25 -2.17
CA ARG A 146 -20.94 -9.98 -3.32
C ARG A 146 -20.15 -9.55 -4.54
N ALA A 147 -19.25 -8.59 -4.37
CA ALA A 147 -18.37 -8.09 -5.42
C ALA A 147 -17.52 -9.23 -6.04
N ARG A 148 -16.91 -10.07 -5.19
CA ARG A 148 -16.21 -11.29 -5.59
C ARG A 148 -17.11 -12.22 -6.41
N LYS A 149 -18.32 -12.54 -5.94
CA LYS A 149 -19.22 -13.47 -6.63
C LYS A 149 -19.59 -12.94 -8.02
N ARG A 150 -19.85 -11.64 -8.13
CA ARG A 150 -20.16 -10.97 -9.41
C ARG A 150 -18.98 -11.00 -10.38
N ALA A 151 -17.79 -10.67 -9.89
CA ALA A 151 -16.57 -10.76 -10.67
C ALA A 151 -16.24 -12.21 -11.10
N ALA A 152 -16.47 -13.20 -10.23
CA ALA A 152 -16.30 -14.61 -10.55
C ALA A 152 -17.27 -15.08 -11.64
N VAL A 153 -18.54 -14.68 -11.60
CA VAL A 153 -19.52 -14.97 -12.68
C VAL A 153 -19.07 -14.35 -13.99
N ALA A 154 -18.53 -13.12 -13.97
CA ALA A 154 -17.96 -12.50 -15.16
C ALA A 154 -16.73 -13.27 -15.69
N ASN A 155 -16.06 -14.07 -14.85
CA ASN A 155 -14.85 -14.85 -15.16
C ASN A 155 -15.10 -16.30 -15.63
N LEU A 156 -16.27 -16.91 -15.37
CA LEU A 156 -16.56 -18.34 -15.60
C LEU A 156 -16.49 -18.84 -17.07
N THR A 157 -16.07 -18.02 -18.04
CA THR A 157 -16.12 -18.35 -19.47
C THR A 157 -14.79 -18.62 -20.17
N LEU A 158 -13.61 -18.56 -19.51
CA LEU A 158 -12.32 -18.90 -20.16
C LEU A 158 -11.28 -19.52 -19.21
N ARG A 159 -10.61 -20.58 -19.68
CA ARG A 159 -9.42 -21.21 -19.06
C ARG A 159 -8.09 -20.56 -19.48
N GLN A 160 -8.11 -19.45 -20.24
CA GLN A 160 -6.93 -18.95 -20.98
C GLN A 160 -6.70 -17.42 -20.90
N THR A 161 -7.00 -16.76 -19.79
CA THR A 161 -6.49 -15.41 -19.53
C THR A 161 -5.03 -15.50 -19.04
N GLY A 162 -4.10 -15.10 -19.91
CA GLY A 162 -2.66 -15.31 -19.81
C GLY A 162 -1.96 -14.66 -18.61
N SER A 163 -0.66 -14.97 -18.43
CA SER A 163 0.21 -14.46 -17.36
C SER A 163 0.28 -12.93 -17.29
N LEU A 164 0.12 -12.24 -18.43
CA LEU A 164 0.19 -10.77 -18.51
C LEU A 164 -0.93 -10.07 -17.72
N VAL A 165 -2.14 -10.64 -17.73
CA VAL A 165 -3.28 -10.11 -16.98
C VAL A 165 -3.05 -10.26 -15.48
N ARG A 166 -2.56 -11.42 -15.05
CA ARG A 166 -2.18 -11.65 -13.65
C ARG A 166 -1.13 -10.65 -13.19
N ALA A 167 -0.10 -10.43 -14.01
CA ALA A 167 0.98 -9.49 -13.69
C ALA A 167 0.49 -8.02 -13.64
N ALA A 168 -0.49 -7.64 -14.46
CA ALA A 168 -1.05 -6.29 -14.48
C ALA A 168 -1.96 -6.01 -13.28
N ALA A 169 -2.75 -7.00 -12.88
CA ALA A 169 -3.66 -6.93 -11.73
C ALA A 169 -2.92 -6.98 -10.39
N TRP A 170 -1.90 -7.83 -10.34
CA TRP A 170 -1.05 -8.06 -9.19
C TRP A 170 0.21 -7.18 -9.27
N ASP A 171 -0.02 -5.90 -9.56
CA ASP A 171 1.08 -4.97 -9.73
C ASP A 171 1.83 -4.73 -8.41
N ALA A 172 2.91 -3.96 -8.49
CA ALA A 172 3.77 -3.72 -7.34
C ALA A 172 3.05 -2.95 -6.21
N ALA A 173 2.14 -2.03 -6.55
CA ALA A 173 1.42 -1.22 -5.57
C ALA A 173 0.34 -2.02 -4.85
N HIS A 174 -0.40 -2.86 -5.57
CA HIS A 174 -1.37 -3.78 -4.98
C HIS A 174 -0.71 -4.75 -4.00
N ARG A 175 0.41 -5.36 -4.41
CA ARG A 175 1.21 -6.24 -3.55
C ARG A 175 1.66 -5.55 -2.27
N ALA A 176 2.15 -4.32 -2.40
CA ALA A 176 2.61 -3.52 -1.28
C ALA A 176 1.49 -3.22 -0.29
N ALA A 177 0.36 -2.71 -0.79
CA ALA A 177 -0.82 -2.44 0.03
C ALA A 177 -1.29 -3.71 0.75
N TRP A 178 -1.31 -4.85 0.05
CA TRP A 178 -1.74 -6.11 0.65
C TRP A 178 -0.82 -6.57 1.80
N VAL A 179 0.49 -6.55 1.59
CA VAL A 179 1.46 -6.92 2.63
C VAL A 179 1.28 -6.06 3.87
N THR A 180 0.98 -4.77 3.71
CA THR A 180 0.75 -3.85 4.83
C THR A 180 -0.50 -4.18 5.64
N VAL A 181 -1.58 -4.67 5.02
CA VAL A 181 -2.86 -4.93 5.72
C VAL A 181 -3.06 -6.38 6.15
N ARG A 182 -2.32 -7.32 5.56
CA ARG A 182 -2.54 -8.77 5.71
C ARG A 182 -2.63 -9.21 7.17
N ASP A 183 -1.66 -8.83 7.99
CA ASP A 183 -1.56 -9.31 9.37
C ASP A 183 -2.71 -8.74 10.23
N ALA A 184 -3.13 -7.49 9.95
CA ALA A 184 -4.27 -6.87 10.62
C ALA A 184 -5.60 -7.50 10.18
N LEU A 185 -5.75 -7.85 8.91
CA LEU A 185 -6.91 -8.59 8.40
C LEU A 185 -7.00 -10.01 8.95
N GLU A 186 -5.86 -10.69 9.10
CA GLU A 186 -5.79 -12.02 9.70
C GLU A 186 -6.24 -11.99 11.17
N ALA A 187 -5.79 -10.98 11.93
CA ALA A 187 -6.24 -10.74 13.30
C ALA A 187 -7.74 -10.42 13.40
N ALA A 188 -8.30 -9.69 12.43
CA ALA A 188 -9.74 -9.41 12.35
C ALA A 188 -10.57 -10.65 11.98
N GLY A 189 -9.98 -11.60 11.26
CA GLY A 189 -10.53 -12.93 11.04
C GLY A 189 -10.27 -13.47 9.62
N PRO A 190 -10.07 -14.79 9.46
CA PRO A 190 -9.66 -15.40 8.19
C PRO A 190 -10.69 -15.22 7.06
N HIS A 191 -11.97 -15.04 7.40
CA HIS A 191 -13.04 -14.81 6.43
C HIS A 191 -13.00 -13.40 5.82
N VAL A 192 -12.49 -12.41 6.56
CA VAL A 192 -12.28 -11.03 6.08
C VAL A 192 -11.14 -11.01 5.07
N LEU A 193 -10.03 -11.65 5.43
CA LEU A 193 -8.85 -11.82 4.59
C LEU A 193 -9.20 -12.48 3.24
N ALA A 194 -9.95 -13.59 3.27
CA ALA A 194 -10.34 -14.31 2.06
C ALA A 194 -11.29 -13.51 1.15
N ALA A 195 -12.20 -12.71 1.73
CA ALA A 195 -13.15 -11.92 0.95
C ALA A 195 -12.46 -10.78 0.17
N GLY A 196 -11.52 -10.07 0.80
CA GLY A 196 -10.76 -8.99 0.15
C GLY A 196 -9.79 -9.50 -0.93
N TRP A 197 -9.02 -10.56 -0.62
CA TRP A 197 -8.04 -11.17 -1.53
C TRP A 197 -8.66 -11.63 -2.85
N ASP A 198 -9.79 -12.35 -2.75
CA ASP A 198 -10.42 -12.96 -3.91
C ASP A 198 -11.25 -11.99 -4.75
N ALA A 199 -11.74 -10.89 -4.16
CA ALA A 199 -12.50 -9.86 -4.89
C ALA A 199 -11.61 -9.09 -5.88
N ALA A 200 -10.43 -8.65 -5.43
CA ALA A 200 -9.47 -7.94 -6.27
C ALA A 200 -9.01 -8.80 -7.45
N TYR A 201 -8.66 -10.04 -7.14
CA TYR A 201 -8.21 -11.00 -8.14
C TYR A 201 -9.31 -11.28 -9.17
N ALA A 202 -10.54 -11.57 -8.73
CA ALA A 202 -11.64 -11.86 -9.63
C ALA A 202 -11.98 -10.68 -10.56
N ALA A 203 -11.93 -9.45 -10.04
CA ALA A 203 -12.30 -8.25 -10.79
C ALA A 203 -11.30 -7.88 -11.87
N ALA A 204 -10.01 -7.95 -11.55
CA ALA A 204 -8.95 -7.79 -12.54
C ALA A 204 -9.05 -8.80 -13.70
N TYR A 205 -9.40 -10.04 -13.39
CA TYR A 205 -9.66 -11.06 -14.39
C TYR A 205 -10.84 -10.69 -15.30
N ALA A 206 -11.95 -10.24 -14.69
CA ALA A 206 -13.10 -9.75 -15.44
C ALA A 206 -12.75 -8.51 -16.29
N ALA A 207 -11.88 -7.63 -15.79
CA ALA A 207 -11.41 -6.43 -16.48
C ALA A 207 -10.61 -6.76 -17.73
N ALA A 208 -9.66 -7.68 -17.63
CA ALA A 208 -8.92 -8.13 -18.79
C ALA A 208 -9.80 -8.79 -19.85
N ARG A 209 -10.84 -9.54 -19.44
CA ARG A 209 -11.83 -10.07 -20.38
C ARG A 209 -12.57 -8.95 -21.10
N ALA A 210 -13.07 -7.96 -20.36
CA ALA A 210 -13.81 -6.84 -20.92
C ALA A 210 -12.95 -5.98 -21.87
N CYS A 211 -11.65 -5.85 -21.56
CA CYS A 211 -10.71 -5.06 -22.35
C CYS A 211 -10.14 -5.80 -23.56
N GLY A 212 -10.06 -7.13 -23.54
CA GLY A 212 -9.45 -7.91 -24.61
C GLY A 212 -7.98 -7.51 -24.83
N LYS A 213 -7.70 -6.80 -25.94
CA LYS A 213 -6.36 -6.26 -26.27
C LYS A 213 -6.16 -4.80 -25.83
N ALA A 214 -7.16 -4.15 -25.23
CA ALA A 214 -7.03 -2.77 -24.81
C ALA A 214 -5.94 -2.63 -23.73
N PRO A 215 -5.15 -1.54 -23.76
CA PRO A 215 -4.03 -1.36 -22.85
C PRO A 215 -4.56 -1.16 -21.42
N LEU A 216 -4.08 -2.00 -20.50
CA LEU A 216 -4.32 -1.84 -19.06
C LEU A 216 -3.49 -0.71 -18.44
N GLU A 217 -2.54 -0.17 -19.22
CA GLU A 217 -1.55 0.81 -18.78
C GLU A 217 -2.15 2.11 -18.21
N PRO A 218 -3.20 2.73 -18.79
CA PRO A 218 -3.80 3.93 -18.23
C PRO A 218 -4.32 3.71 -16.81
N THR A 219 -5.03 2.61 -16.57
CA THR A 219 -5.53 2.26 -15.23
C THR A 219 -4.38 2.02 -14.25
N ARG A 220 -3.31 1.35 -14.69
CA ARG A 220 -2.12 1.10 -13.87
C ARG A 220 -1.40 2.40 -13.48
N LEU A 221 -1.25 3.33 -14.41
CA LEU A 221 -0.64 4.63 -14.14
C LEU A 221 -1.49 5.46 -13.16
N THR A 222 -2.81 5.46 -13.33
CA THR A 222 -3.72 6.11 -12.37
C THR A 222 -3.62 5.50 -10.98
N LEU A 223 -3.62 4.16 -10.87
CA LEU A 223 -3.48 3.48 -9.60
C LEU A 223 -2.11 3.70 -8.95
N ARG A 224 -1.05 3.79 -9.75
CA ARG A 224 0.30 4.13 -9.29
C ARG A 224 0.38 5.55 -8.71
N HIS A 225 -0.19 6.54 -9.41
CA HIS A 225 -0.26 7.91 -8.89
C HIS A 225 -1.10 7.98 -7.62
N SER A 226 -2.21 7.23 -7.57
CA SER A 226 -3.03 7.13 -6.36
C SER A 226 -2.30 6.46 -5.20
N ALA A 227 -1.48 5.44 -5.47
CA ALA A 227 -0.62 4.81 -4.46
C ALA A 227 0.46 5.78 -3.94
N LEU A 228 1.02 6.63 -4.80
CA LEU A 228 1.93 7.70 -4.36
C LEU A 228 1.21 8.67 -3.42
N ALA A 229 0.04 9.17 -3.82
CA ALA A 229 -0.78 10.05 -2.97
C ALA A 229 -1.15 9.41 -1.63
N LEU A 230 -1.51 8.12 -1.63
CA LEU A 230 -1.72 7.35 -0.40
C LEU A 230 -0.48 7.40 0.49
N ILE A 231 0.72 7.15 -0.04
CA ILE A 231 1.94 7.16 0.76
C ILE A 231 2.23 8.56 1.32
N GLU A 232 2.03 9.60 0.53
CA GLU A 232 2.18 10.98 1.00
C GLU A 232 1.20 11.32 2.14
N ASP A 233 -0.05 10.89 2.02
CA ASP A 233 -1.05 11.00 3.09
C ASP A 233 -0.57 10.28 4.36
N LEU A 234 -0.12 9.02 4.24
CA LEU A 234 0.36 8.22 5.37
C LEU A 234 1.58 8.84 6.07
N ILE A 235 2.49 9.45 5.30
CA ILE A 235 3.63 10.21 5.80
C ILE A 235 3.17 11.47 6.53
N ALA A 236 2.13 12.15 6.02
CA ALA A 236 1.59 13.37 6.61
C ALA A 236 0.76 13.13 7.89
N MET A 237 0.22 11.93 8.08
CA MET A 237 -0.54 11.58 9.30
C MET A 237 0.31 11.81 10.56
N ARG A 238 -0.30 12.46 11.56
CA ARG A 238 0.28 12.76 12.87
C ARG A 238 -0.54 12.12 13.97
N GLU A 239 0.05 11.94 15.14
CA GLU A 239 -0.69 11.53 16.34
C GLU A 239 -1.78 12.55 16.65
N ASP A 240 -2.92 12.06 17.13
CA ASP A 240 -3.92 12.96 17.70
C ASP A 240 -3.31 13.59 18.96
N ALA A 241 -3.54 14.89 19.16
CA ALA A 241 -3.14 15.54 20.39
C ALA A 241 -3.76 14.77 21.56
N ALA A 242 -2.94 14.38 22.55
CA ALA A 242 -3.42 13.75 23.76
C ALA A 242 -4.57 14.61 24.34
N PRO A 243 -5.68 14.00 24.80
CA PRO A 243 -6.75 14.76 25.42
C PRO A 243 -6.19 15.53 26.62
N GLY A 244 -6.12 16.86 26.45
CA GLY A 244 -5.73 17.92 27.38
C GLY A 244 -5.10 17.53 28.71
N ALA A 245 -3.78 17.73 28.80
CA ALA A 245 -3.13 18.17 30.05
C ALA A 245 -3.33 19.69 30.27
N ASP A 246 -4.50 20.22 29.91
CA ASP A 246 -4.91 21.59 30.17
C ASP A 246 -6.16 21.55 31.05
N SER A 247 -5.93 21.56 32.35
CA SER A 247 -6.84 22.21 33.30
C SER A 247 -5.99 23.16 34.13
N PRO A 248 -5.97 24.45 33.79
CA PRO A 248 -5.44 25.46 34.68
C PRO A 248 -6.50 25.88 35.70
N SER A 249 -6.04 26.00 36.95
CA SER A 249 -6.68 26.55 38.17
C SER A 249 -7.31 25.55 39.12
#